data_AF-A0A2X2VIA5-F1
#
_entry.id   AF-A0A2X2VIA5-F1
#
_cell.length_a   1.000
_cell.length_b   1.000
_cell.length_c   1.000
_cell.angle_alpha   90.00
_cell.angle_beta   90.00
_cell.angle_gamma   90.00
#
_symmetry.space_group_name_H-M   'P 1'
#
loop_
_entity.id
_entity.type
_entity.pdbx_description
1 polymer ?
#
loop_
_entity_poly.entity_id
_entity_poly.type
_entity_poly.pdbx_seq_one_letter_code
_entity_poly.pdbx_strand_id
1 'polypeptide(L)'
;MSAMTKNSARLRDEERARLIWLLTTDKAIISALSGKLTLAEQYDVGTLADDIAEVGALVAHLPPPDLADTLEALPSEERHALWRLVENEKRGKVLLEASENVWDDLIDEMTDRALLDALQYLDIDEQIYLVQHLPRNLTGRLLATLPPEERARVRQVMHYEKNRVGAIMEFEVITVRPDVTLEVVQRYLRRLGKMPENTDKLFVTNRE
;
A
#
# COMPACT_ATOMS: atom_id res chain seq x y z
N MET A 1 4.75 26.92 -0.68
CA MET A 1 4.19 25.65 -1.19
C MET A 1 2.99 25.13 -0.36
N SER A 2 2.12 25.99 0.20
CA SER A 2 1.09 25.56 1.19
C SER A 2 -0.36 25.63 0.71
N ALA A 3 -0.66 26.19 -0.46
CA ALA A 3 -2.05 26.36 -0.93
C ALA A 3 -2.51 25.23 -1.88
N MET A 4 -1.61 24.70 -2.73
CA MET A 4 -1.93 23.62 -3.66
C MET A 4 -2.16 22.27 -2.95
N THR A 5 -1.35 21.94 -1.94
CA THR A 5 -1.49 20.73 -1.12
C THR A 5 -2.74 20.74 -0.23
N LYS A 6 -3.22 21.92 0.19
CA LYS A 6 -4.47 22.05 0.96
C LYS A 6 -5.70 21.78 0.09
N ASN A 7 -5.67 22.20 -1.17
CA ASN A 7 -6.75 21.89 -2.12
C ASN A 7 -6.77 20.41 -2.51
N SER A 8 -5.61 19.76 -2.62
CA SER A 8 -5.55 18.32 -2.91
C SER A 8 -6.02 17.46 -1.73
N ALA A 9 -5.73 17.85 -0.48
CA ALA A 9 -6.21 17.13 0.69
C ALA A 9 -7.74 17.17 0.81
N ARG A 10 -8.34 18.38 0.73
CA ARG A 10 -9.80 18.53 0.76
C ARG A 10 -10.48 17.77 -0.38
N LEU A 11 -9.89 17.79 -1.58
CA LEU A 11 -10.43 17.04 -2.72
C LEU A 11 -10.43 15.52 -2.44
N ARG A 12 -9.33 14.97 -1.92
CA ARG A 12 -9.26 13.55 -1.55
C ARG A 12 -10.28 13.20 -0.47
N ASP A 13 -10.50 14.09 0.50
CA ASP A 13 -11.54 13.92 1.52
C ASP A 13 -12.95 13.84 0.90
N GLU A 14 -13.23 14.69 -0.09
CA GLU A 14 -14.49 14.69 -0.85
C GLU A 14 -14.64 13.42 -1.70
N GLU A 15 -13.57 12.97 -2.36
CA GLU A 15 -13.52 11.74 -3.13
C GLU A 15 -13.75 10.50 -2.26
N ARG A 16 -13.10 10.40 -1.09
CA ARG A 16 -13.34 9.31 -0.13
C ARG A 16 -14.79 9.31 0.35
N ALA A 17 -15.31 10.47 0.74
CA ALA A 17 -16.70 10.59 1.20
C ALA A 17 -17.69 10.19 0.10
N ARG A 18 -17.44 10.58 -1.15
CA ARG A 18 -18.24 10.18 -2.31
C ARG A 18 -18.19 8.67 -2.54
N LEU A 19 -17.01 8.06 -2.46
CA LEU A 19 -16.81 6.63 -2.61
C LEU A 19 -17.57 5.84 -1.53
N ILE A 20 -17.44 6.24 -0.27
CA ILE A 20 -18.18 5.63 0.85
C ILE A 20 -19.68 5.78 0.64
N TRP A 21 -20.14 6.96 0.24
CA TRP A 21 -21.56 7.23 0.01
C TRP A 21 -22.13 6.33 -1.10
N LEU A 22 -21.44 6.21 -2.24
CA LEU A 22 -21.86 5.35 -3.35
C LEU A 22 -22.03 3.89 -2.91
N LEU A 23 -21.02 3.35 -2.23
CA LEU A 23 -20.98 1.95 -1.83
C LEU A 23 -21.97 1.59 -0.72
N THR A 24 -22.30 2.54 0.16
CA THR A 24 -23.23 2.30 1.28
C THR A 24 -24.68 2.63 0.95
N THR A 25 -24.93 3.49 -0.04
CA THR A 25 -26.29 3.94 -0.37
C THR A 25 -26.94 3.06 -1.42
N ASP A 26 -26.19 2.64 -2.45
CA ASP A 26 -26.74 1.84 -3.54
C ASP A 26 -26.26 0.39 -3.50
N LYS A 27 -27.17 -0.48 -3.05
CA LYS A 27 -26.95 -1.91 -3.00
C LYS A 27 -26.74 -2.53 -4.39
N ALA A 28 -27.31 -1.94 -5.45
CA ALA A 28 -27.14 -2.44 -6.81
C ALA A 28 -25.67 -2.35 -7.26
N ILE A 29 -24.93 -1.32 -6.81
CA ILE A 29 -23.48 -1.20 -7.07
C ILE A 29 -22.74 -2.39 -6.46
N ILE A 30 -22.98 -2.69 -5.18
CA ILE A 30 -22.33 -3.80 -4.48
C ILE A 30 -22.70 -5.15 -5.10
N SER A 31 -23.97 -5.36 -5.42
CA SER A 31 -24.47 -6.55 -6.10
C SER A 31 -23.83 -6.71 -7.48
N ALA A 32 -23.64 -5.62 -8.24
CA ALA A 32 -22.96 -5.63 -9.53
C ALA A 32 -21.46 -5.96 -9.39
N LEU A 33 -20.75 -5.26 -8.50
CA LEU A 33 -19.32 -5.47 -8.23
C LEU A 33 -19.04 -6.89 -7.71
N SER A 34 -19.99 -7.47 -6.98
CA SER A 34 -19.90 -8.85 -6.47
C SER A 34 -20.40 -9.91 -7.45
N GLY A 35 -20.88 -9.53 -8.64
CA GLY A 35 -21.43 -10.45 -9.64
C GLY A 35 -22.73 -11.14 -9.20
N LYS A 36 -23.43 -10.58 -8.20
CA LYS A 36 -24.68 -11.08 -7.61
C LYS A 36 -25.91 -10.24 -7.99
N LEU A 37 -25.83 -9.45 -9.07
CA LEU A 37 -26.88 -8.53 -9.49
C LEU A 37 -28.20 -9.28 -9.72
N THR A 38 -29.23 -8.88 -8.98
CA THR A 38 -30.57 -9.49 -9.11
C THR A 38 -31.40 -8.77 -10.18
N LEU A 39 -32.39 -9.47 -10.75
CA LEU A 39 -33.34 -8.89 -11.72
C LEU A 39 -34.11 -7.67 -11.16
N ALA A 40 -34.27 -7.59 -9.84
CA ALA A 40 -34.93 -6.45 -9.18
C ALA A 40 -34.03 -5.21 -9.07
N GLU A 41 -32.71 -5.37 -9.20
CA GLU A 41 -31.72 -4.27 -9.16
C GLU A 41 -31.37 -3.76 -10.57
N GLN A 42 -31.85 -4.44 -11.63
CA GLN A 42 -31.61 -4.06 -13.04
C GLN A 42 -32.49 -2.91 -13.56
N TYR A 43 -33.25 -2.23 -12.69
CA TYR A 43 -34.29 -1.28 -13.12
C TYR A 43 -33.74 0.04 -13.70
N ASP A 44 -32.48 0.38 -13.45
CA ASP A 44 -31.83 1.56 -14.04
C ASP A 44 -30.38 1.26 -14.46
N VAL A 45 -30.23 0.54 -15.57
CA VAL A 45 -28.93 0.05 -16.06
C VAL A 45 -27.98 1.19 -16.46
N GLY A 46 -28.52 2.35 -16.86
CA GLY A 46 -27.72 3.49 -17.32
C GLY A 46 -26.96 4.18 -16.19
N THR A 47 -27.67 4.54 -15.12
CA THR A 47 -27.08 5.20 -13.95
C THR A 47 -26.14 4.27 -13.19
N LEU A 48 -26.49 2.99 -13.06
CA LEU A 48 -25.64 1.98 -12.41
C LEU A 48 -24.28 1.83 -13.11
N ALA A 49 -24.24 1.86 -14.44
CA ALA A 49 -22.99 1.74 -15.19
C ALA A 49 -22.08 2.96 -14.97
N ASP A 50 -22.66 4.15 -14.93
CA ASP A 50 -21.93 5.40 -14.66
C ASP A 50 -21.39 5.42 -13.23
N ASP A 51 -22.18 5.00 -12.25
CA ASP A 51 -21.75 4.95 -10.84
C ASP A 51 -20.63 3.91 -10.62
N ILE A 52 -20.69 2.74 -11.27
CA ILE A 52 -19.60 1.76 -11.22
C ILE A 52 -18.32 2.31 -11.86
N ALA A 53 -18.45 3.03 -12.97
CA ALA A 53 -17.31 3.69 -13.61
C ALA A 53 -16.72 4.79 -12.72
N GLU A 54 -17.56 5.55 -12.01
CA GLU A 54 -17.14 6.54 -11.02
C GLU A 54 -16.35 5.87 -9.88
N VAL A 55 -16.88 4.79 -9.29
CA VAL A 55 -16.18 4.01 -8.25
C VAL A 55 -14.81 3.54 -8.74
N GLY A 56 -14.74 2.96 -9.94
CA GLY A 56 -13.48 2.51 -10.52
C GLY A 56 -12.46 3.64 -10.72
N ALA A 57 -12.92 4.79 -11.20
CA ALA A 57 -12.08 5.98 -11.38
C ALA A 57 -11.56 6.52 -10.03
N LEU A 58 -12.42 6.58 -9.01
CA LEU A 58 -12.04 7.02 -7.67
C LEU A 58 -11.00 6.08 -7.05
N VAL A 59 -11.17 4.76 -7.16
CA VAL A 59 -10.19 3.78 -6.66
C VAL A 59 -8.84 3.89 -7.35
N ALA A 60 -8.86 4.11 -8.67
CA ALA A 60 -7.64 4.31 -9.45
C ALA A 60 -6.92 5.61 -9.06
N HIS A 61 -7.67 6.67 -8.74
CA HIS A 61 -7.11 7.97 -8.38
C HIS A 61 -6.60 8.05 -6.94
N LEU A 62 -7.34 7.49 -5.97
CA LEU A 62 -7.00 7.61 -4.55
C LEU A 62 -5.67 6.91 -4.24
N PRO A 63 -4.80 7.53 -3.43
CA PRO A 63 -3.56 6.93 -2.97
C PRO A 63 -3.81 5.91 -1.85
N PRO A 64 -2.83 5.04 -1.53
CA PRO A 64 -3.00 3.95 -0.57
C PRO A 64 -3.54 4.34 0.81
N PRO A 65 -3.10 5.46 1.45
CA PRO A 65 -3.65 5.84 2.75
C PRO A 65 -5.14 6.18 2.71
N ASP A 66 -5.57 6.86 1.64
CA ASP A 66 -6.99 7.21 1.49
C ASP A 66 -7.86 5.99 1.18
N LEU A 67 -7.33 5.02 0.45
CA LEU A 67 -8.00 3.74 0.21
C LEU A 67 -8.12 2.92 1.50
N ALA A 68 -7.06 2.91 2.33
CA ALA A 68 -7.08 2.27 3.64
C ALA A 68 -8.18 2.86 4.54
N ASP A 69 -8.21 4.19 4.71
CA ASP A 69 -9.25 4.90 5.45
C ASP A 69 -10.67 4.56 4.95
N THR A 70 -10.83 4.48 3.63
CA THR A 70 -12.13 4.17 3.01
C THR A 70 -12.54 2.72 3.30
N LEU A 71 -11.62 1.76 3.17
CA LEU A 71 -11.87 0.34 3.47
C LEU A 71 -12.23 0.13 4.94
N GLU A 72 -11.57 0.84 5.85
CA GLU A 72 -11.85 0.80 7.28
C GLU A 72 -13.26 1.33 7.64
N ALA A 73 -13.70 2.36 6.92
CA ALA A 73 -15.01 2.98 7.15
C ALA A 73 -16.18 2.14 6.60
N LEU A 74 -15.93 1.24 5.64
CA LEU A 74 -16.96 0.43 5.01
C LEU A 74 -17.32 -0.81 5.83
N PRO A 75 -18.59 -1.26 5.80
CA PRO A 75 -18.96 -2.58 6.31
C PRO A 75 -18.33 -3.71 5.46
N SER A 76 -18.35 -4.94 5.98
CA SER A 76 -17.61 -6.07 5.40
C SER A 76 -17.96 -6.32 3.92
N GLU A 77 -19.24 -6.36 3.54
CA GLU A 77 -19.64 -6.68 2.16
C GLU A 77 -19.15 -5.62 1.16
N GLU A 78 -19.32 -4.34 1.49
CA GLU A 78 -18.87 -3.20 0.71
C GLU A 78 -17.35 -3.13 0.63
N ARG A 79 -16.67 -3.43 1.74
CA ARG A 79 -15.20 -3.49 1.81
C ARG A 79 -14.65 -4.55 0.88
N HIS A 80 -15.21 -5.76 0.87
CA HIS A 80 -14.78 -6.82 -0.06
C HIS A 80 -15.02 -6.42 -1.52
N ALA A 81 -16.17 -5.82 -1.83
CA ALA A 81 -16.47 -5.34 -3.17
C ALA A 81 -15.45 -4.28 -3.63
N LEU A 82 -15.13 -3.32 -2.77
CA LEU A 82 -14.13 -2.30 -3.05
C LEU A 82 -12.72 -2.88 -3.19
N TRP A 83 -12.33 -3.80 -2.31
CA TRP A 83 -11.00 -4.41 -2.29
C TRP A 83 -10.68 -5.16 -3.59
N ARG A 84 -11.67 -5.80 -4.21
CA ARG A 84 -11.51 -6.46 -5.51
C ARG A 84 -11.13 -5.50 -6.63
N LEU A 85 -11.52 -4.22 -6.52
CA LEU A 85 -11.17 -3.17 -7.49
C LEU A 85 -9.76 -2.60 -7.27
N VAL A 86 -9.17 -2.78 -6.10
CA VAL A 86 -7.82 -2.29 -5.82
C VAL A 86 -6.80 -3.13 -6.60
N GLU A 87 -6.03 -2.45 -7.45
CA GLU A 87 -4.94 -3.05 -8.24
C GLU A 87 -3.88 -3.67 -7.34
N ASN A 88 -3.28 -4.78 -7.79
CA ASN A 88 -2.36 -5.56 -6.98
C ASN A 88 -1.12 -4.77 -6.55
N GLU A 89 -0.66 -3.86 -7.41
CA GLU A 89 0.41 -2.88 -7.19
C GLU A 89 0.16 -2.00 -5.96
N LYS A 90 -1.10 -1.66 -5.70
CA LYS A 90 -1.50 -0.80 -4.57
C LYS A 90 -1.79 -1.61 -3.31
N ARG A 91 -2.21 -2.88 -3.42
CA ARG A 91 -2.67 -3.69 -2.28
C ARG A 91 -1.65 -3.79 -1.16
N GLY A 92 -0.37 -3.98 -1.47
CA GLY A 92 0.68 -4.02 -0.45
C GLY A 92 0.75 -2.72 0.35
N LYS A 93 0.72 -1.58 -0.34
CA LYS A 93 0.77 -0.25 0.30
C LYS A 93 -0.51 0.03 1.09
N VAL A 94 -1.67 -0.37 0.58
CA VAL A 94 -2.93 -0.21 1.31
C VAL A 94 -2.93 -1.05 2.59
N LEU A 95 -2.41 -2.28 2.57
CA LEU A 95 -2.28 -3.10 3.78
C LEU A 95 -1.35 -2.47 4.82
N LEU A 96 -0.30 -1.78 4.39
CA LEU A 96 0.64 -1.10 5.29
C LEU A 96 -0.02 0.10 6.01
N GLU A 97 -0.88 0.81 5.30
CA GLU A 97 -1.60 1.98 5.83
C GLU A 97 -2.85 1.60 6.62
N ALA A 98 -3.49 0.46 6.27
CA ALA A 98 -4.70 -0.01 6.92
C ALA A 98 -4.43 -0.57 8.31
N SER A 99 -5.37 -0.33 9.21
CA SER A 99 -5.38 -0.87 10.55
C SER A 99 -5.45 -2.41 10.53
N GLU A 100 -4.73 -3.04 11.47
CA GLU A 100 -4.64 -4.50 11.59
C GLU A 100 -6.01 -5.17 11.79
N ASN A 101 -7.01 -4.42 12.29
CA ASN A 101 -8.36 -4.89 12.54
C ASN A 101 -9.14 -5.29 11.27
N VAL A 102 -8.76 -4.78 10.10
CA VAL A 102 -9.40 -5.12 8.81
C VAL A 102 -8.56 -6.10 7.98
N TRP A 103 -7.36 -6.45 8.43
CA TRP A 103 -6.45 -7.29 7.65
C TRP A 103 -7.02 -8.67 7.34
N ASP A 104 -7.66 -9.33 8.32
CA ASP A 104 -8.29 -10.63 8.12
C ASP A 104 -9.28 -10.59 6.96
N ASP A 105 -10.18 -9.59 6.96
CA ASP A 105 -11.18 -9.41 5.91
C ASP A 105 -10.53 -9.11 4.54
N LEU A 106 -9.50 -8.26 4.50
CA LEU A 106 -8.84 -7.90 3.24
C LEU A 106 -8.08 -9.08 2.63
N ILE A 107 -7.42 -9.91 3.45
CA ILE A 107 -6.60 -11.01 2.92
C ILE A 107 -7.38 -12.31 2.77
N ASP A 108 -8.60 -12.44 3.29
CA ASP A 108 -9.39 -13.68 3.26
C ASP A 108 -9.53 -14.23 1.83
N GLU A 109 -9.94 -13.37 0.90
CA GLU A 109 -10.12 -13.73 -0.52
C GLU A 109 -8.81 -13.81 -1.32
N MET A 110 -7.67 -13.46 -0.71
CA MET A 110 -6.37 -13.50 -1.36
C MET A 110 -5.71 -14.87 -1.19
N THR A 111 -5.16 -15.40 -2.27
CA THR A 111 -4.24 -16.55 -2.16
C THR A 111 -2.89 -16.08 -1.60
N ASP A 112 -2.15 -16.98 -0.96
CA ASP A 112 -0.80 -16.67 -0.46
C ASP A 112 0.12 -16.14 -1.57
N ARG A 113 -0.07 -16.62 -2.81
CA ARG A 113 0.64 -16.13 -3.98
C ARG A 113 0.26 -14.69 -4.31
N ALA A 114 -1.03 -14.39 -4.38
CA ALA A 114 -1.50 -13.02 -4.65
C ALA A 114 -1.03 -12.04 -3.57
N LEU A 115 -0.99 -12.48 -2.30
CA LEU A 115 -0.48 -11.66 -1.21
C LEU A 115 1.03 -11.41 -1.37
N LEU A 116 1.84 -12.42 -1.65
CA LEU A 116 3.26 -12.24 -1.95
C LEU A 116 3.50 -11.34 -3.16
N ASP A 117 2.69 -11.49 -4.21
CA ASP A 117 2.75 -10.66 -5.41
C ASP A 117 2.36 -9.21 -5.11
N ALA A 118 1.50 -8.94 -4.12
CA ALA A 118 1.19 -7.58 -3.66
C ALA A 118 2.34 -6.97 -2.85
N LEU A 119 3.03 -7.78 -2.04
CA LEU A 119 4.16 -7.34 -1.22
C LEU A 119 5.40 -6.98 -2.04
N GLN A 120 5.57 -7.51 -3.26
CA GLN A 120 6.76 -7.26 -4.08
C GLN A 120 6.96 -5.78 -4.48
N TYR A 121 5.92 -4.95 -4.39
CA TYR A 121 5.94 -3.53 -4.71
C TYR A 121 6.34 -2.65 -3.52
N LEU A 122 6.57 -3.26 -2.37
CA LEU A 122 6.98 -2.61 -1.13
C LEU A 122 8.49 -2.68 -0.96
N ASP A 123 9.02 -1.79 -0.13
CA ASP A 123 10.40 -1.85 0.29
C ASP A 123 10.61 -3.03 1.23
N ILE A 124 11.85 -3.53 1.28
CA ILE A 124 12.12 -4.82 1.91
C ILE A 124 11.81 -4.82 3.42
N ASP A 125 11.97 -3.70 4.12
CA ASP A 125 11.60 -3.52 5.52
C ASP A 125 10.09 -3.53 5.72
N GLU A 126 9.32 -2.91 4.83
CA GLU A 126 7.85 -2.96 4.82
C GLU A 126 7.34 -4.39 4.56
N GLN A 127 7.99 -5.13 3.64
CA GLN A 127 7.67 -6.54 3.40
C GLN A 127 7.89 -7.39 4.66
N ILE A 128 9.00 -7.16 5.38
CA ILE A 128 9.27 -7.84 6.65
C ILE A 128 8.20 -7.50 7.67
N TYR A 129 7.88 -6.21 7.80
CA TYR A 129 6.88 -5.72 8.74
C TYR A 129 5.54 -6.45 8.52
N LEU A 130 5.01 -6.43 7.30
CA LEU A 130 3.74 -7.08 6.99
C LEU A 130 3.80 -8.59 7.23
N VAL A 131 4.86 -9.28 6.80
CA VAL A 131 4.96 -10.74 6.98
C VAL A 131 5.12 -11.17 8.45
N GLN A 132 5.58 -10.28 9.34
CA GLN A 132 5.67 -10.54 10.78
C GLN A 132 4.39 -10.25 11.57
N HIS A 133 3.47 -9.48 10.99
CA HIS A 133 2.25 -9.00 11.67
C HIS A 133 0.99 -9.58 11.05
N LEU A 134 1.00 -9.89 9.75
CA LEU A 134 -0.12 -10.51 9.07
C LEU A 134 -0.46 -11.86 9.73
N PRO A 135 -1.77 -12.20 9.84
CA PRO A 135 -2.20 -13.45 10.47
C PRO A 135 -1.80 -14.70 9.67
N ARG A 136 -1.35 -14.52 8.41
CA ARG A 136 -0.80 -15.58 7.57
C ARG A 136 0.71 -15.69 7.69
N ASN A 137 1.21 -16.89 8.02
CA ASN A 137 2.65 -17.16 8.04
C ASN A 137 3.21 -17.31 6.61
N LEU A 138 3.75 -16.21 6.08
CA LEU A 138 4.37 -16.13 4.76
C LEU A 138 5.90 -16.02 4.79
N THR A 139 6.51 -15.99 5.97
CA THR A 139 7.95 -15.73 6.17
C THR A 139 8.84 -16.62 5.33
N GLY A 140 8.60 -17.93 5.35
CA GLY A 140 9.40 -18.89 4.59
C GLY A 140 9.30 -18.66 3.07
N ARG A 141 8.13 -18.24 2.57
CA ARG A 141 7.90 -18.00 1.15
C ARG A 141 8.52 -16.69 0.69
N LEU A 142 8.39 -15.63 1.48
CA LEU A 142 9.09 -14.36 1.24
C LEU A 142 10.61 -14.60 1.20
N LEU A 143 11.19 -15.30 2.17
CA LEU A 143 12.62 -15.59 2.16
C LEU A 143 13.07 -16.37 0.91
N ALA A 144 12.19 -17.19 0.33
CA ALA A 144 12.48 -17.96 -0.87
C ALA A 144 12.48 -17.12 -2.15
N THR A 145 11.73 -16.00 -2.19
CA THR A 145 11.71 -15.09 -3.35
C THR A 145 12.93 -14.17 -3.39
N LEU A 146 13.57 -13.92 -2.24
CA LEU A 146 14.69 -12.97 -2.12
C LEU A 146 16.04 -13.55 -2.58
N PRO A 147 16.92 -12.73 -3.19
CA PRO A 147 18.33 -13.06 -3.43
C PRO A 147 19.09 -13.41 -2.14
N PRO A 148 20.22 -14.16 -2.22
CA PRO A 148 20.97 -14.57 -1.04
C PRO A 148 21.42 -13.44 -0.11
N GLU A 149 21.85 -12.30 -0.67
CA GLU A 149 22.34 -11.15 0.10
C GLU A 149 21.21 -10.46 0.87
N GLU A 150 20.08 -10.21 0.21
CA GLU A 150 18.87 -9.65 0.83
C GLU A 150 18.32 -10.61 1.88
N ARG A 151 18.23 -11.91 1.57
CA ARG A 151 17.76 -12.93 2.50
C ARG A 151 18.57 -12.97 3.80
N ALA A 152 19.89 -12.79 3.74
CA ALA A 152 20.73 -12.73 4.93
C ALA A 152 20.40 -11.50 5.79
N ARG A 153 20.21 -10.34 5.16
CA ARG A 153 19.81 -9.09 5.83
C ARG A 153 18.43 -9.23 6.49
N VAL A 154 17.44 -9.75 5.75
CA VAL A 154 16.10 -10.01 6.27
C VAL A 154 16.13 -10.93 7.48
N ARG A 155 16.89 -12.03 7.41
CA ARG A 155 17.04 -12.93 8.54
C ARG A 155 17.60 -12.21 9.75
N GLN A 156 18.62 -11.38 9.60
CA GLN A 156 19.18 -10.61 10.70
C GLN A 156 18.12 -9.70 11.34
N VAL A 157 17.33 -9.00 10.53
CA VAL A 157 16.26 -8.11 11.01
C VAL A 157 15.21 -8.88 11.79
N MET A 158 14.82 -10.05 11.30
CA MET A 158 13.83 -10.92 11.96
C MET A 158 14.29 -11.46 13.32
N HIS A 159 15.57 -11.34 13.68
CA HIS A 159 16.04 -11.67 15.04
C HIS A 159 15.82 -10.52 16.03
N TYR A 160 15.57 -9.30 15.58
CA TYR A 160 15.23 -8.20 16.48
C TYR A 160 13.83 -8.39 17.06
N GLU A 161 13.67 -8.11 18.35
CA GLU A 161 12.35 -8.04 18.98
C GLU A 161 11.56 -6.89 18.34
N LYS A 162 10.24 -7.05 18.20
CA LYS A 162 9.34 -6.10 17.51
C LYS A 162 9.47 -4.64 17.99
N ASN A 163 9.75 -4.44 19.28
CA ASN A 163 9.85 -3.11 19.90
C ASN A 163 11.28 -2.53 19.88
N ARG A 164 12.17 -3.03 19.03
CA ARG A 164 13.54 -2.56 18.89
C ARG A 164 13.70 -1.76 17.61
N VAL A 165 14.63 -0.80 17.64
CA VAL A 165 14.97 0.03 16.48
C VAL A 165 15.27 -0.82 15.25
N GLY A 166 15.99 -1.93 15.41
CA GLY A 166 16.33 -2.81 14.29
C GLY A 166 15.14 -3.48 13.60
N ALA A 167 13.98 -3.56 14.23
CA ALA A 167 12.77 -4.14 13.65
C ALA A 167 11.92 -3.13 12.86
N ILE A 168 12.18 -1.83 13.01
CA ILE A 168 11.42 -0.72 12.40
C ILE A 168 12.35 0.16 11.53
N MET A 169 13.63 -0.20 11.42
CA MET A 169 14.58 0.61 10.65
C MET A 169 14.37 0.37 9.15
N GLU A 170 14.37 1.46 8.39
CA GLU A 170 14.46 1.42 6.93
C GLU A 170 15.90 1.04 6.52
N PHE A 171 16.05 0.19 5.50
CA PHE A 171 17.39 -0.26 5.05
C PHE A 171 17.97 0.59 3.92
N GLU A 172 17.14 1.39 3.25
CA GLU A 172 17.52 2.20 2.11
C GLU A 172 18.01 3.59 2.54
N VAL A 173 19.28 3.67 2.96
CA VAL A 173 19.91 4.96 3.29
C VAL A 173 21.01 5.31 2.31
N ILE A 174 21.09 6.59 1.93
CA ILE A 174 22.20 7.09 1.12
C ILE A 174 23.37 7.45 2.02
N THR A 175 24.48 6.73 1.86
CA THR A 175 25.74 7.01 2.55
C THR A 175 26.77 7.65 1.62
N VAL A 176 27.53 8.63 2.11
CA VAL A 176 28.65 9.28 1.42
C VAL A 176 29.93 9.21 2.26
N ARG A 177 31.08 9.45 1.63
CA ARG A 177 32.37 9.44 2.31
C ARG A 177 32.75 10.82 2.84
N PRO A 178 33.53 10.92 3.94
CA PRO A 178 33.94 12.21 4.48
C PRO A 178 34.94 12.95 3.58
N ASP A 179 35.67 12.24 2.72
CA ASP A 179 36.72 12.78 1.84
C ASP A 179 36.22 13.17 0.44
N VAL A 180 34.93 13.00 0.13
CA VAL A 180 34.36 13.39 -1.17
C VAL A 180 33.84 14.82 -1.17
N THR A 181 34.09 15.53 -2.27
CA THR A 181 33.58 16.89 -2.45
C THR A 181 32.07 16.89 -2.72
N LEU A 182 31.41 18.01 -2.40
CA LEU A 182 29.97 18.19 -2.69
C LEU A 182 29.65 18.04 -4.19
N GLU A 183 30.58 18.39 -5.08
CA GLU A 183 30.40 18.19 -6.52
C GLU A 183 30.28 16.70 -6.87
N VAL A 184 31.13 15.86 -6.28
CA VAL A 184 31.10 14.40 -6.49
C VAL A 184 29.81 13.82 -5.92
N VAL A 185 29.40 14.25 -4.72
CA VAL A 185 28.13 13.82 -4.11
C VAL A 185 26.95 14.21 -5.00
N GLN A 186 26.88 15.45 -5.48
CA GLN A 186 25.79 15.89 -6.35
C GLN A 186 25.75 15.09 -7.67
N ARG A 187 26.92 14.81 -8.25
CA ARG A 187 27.03 13.97 -9.46
C ARG A 187 26.56 12.54 -9.20
N TYR A 188 26.92 11.97 -8.05
CA TYR A 188 26.47 10.66 -7.62
C TYR A 188 24.94 10.60 -7.46
N LEU A 189 24.34 11.56 -6.74
CA LEU A 189 22.89 11.63 -6.56
C LEU A 189 22.14 11.76 -7.89
N ARG A 190 22.64 12.58 -8.82
CA ARG A 190 22.06 12.69 -10.17
C ARG A 190 22.16 11.39 -10.97
N ARG A 191 23.23 10.62 -10.78
CA ARG A 191 23.43 9.32 -11.44
C ARG A 191 22.55 8.22 -10.84
N LEU A 192 22.24 8.31 -9.54
CA LEU A 192 21.35 7.37 -8.86
C LEU A 192 19.92 7.42 -9.44
N GLY A 193 19.48 8.59 -9.90
CA GLY A 193 18.22 8.77 -10.62
C GLY A 193 17.02 8.83 -9.70
N LYS A 194 16.74 7.74 -8.97
CA LYS A 194 15.72 7.66 -7.91
C LYS A 194 16.42 7.60 -6.55
N MET A 195 15.95 8.40 -5.59
CA MET A 195 16.40 8.33 -4.19
C MET A 195 15.36 7.55 -3.38
N PRO A 196 15.76 6.89 -2.28
CA PRO A 196 14.81 6.31 -1.33
C PRO A 196 13.75 7.32 -0.90
N GLU A 197 12.56 6.81 -0.57
CA GLU A 197 11.50 7.64 -0.02
C GLU A 197 12.03 8.29 1.29
N ASN A 198 11.57 9.49 1.62
CA ASN A 198 12.03 10.22 2.82
C ASN A 198 13.54 10.60 2.90
N THR A 199 14.27 10.60 1.77
CA THR A 199 15.67 11.09 1.75
C THR A 199 15.76 12.62 1.93
N ASP A 200 15.88 13.09 3.17
CA ASP A 200 16.18 14.49 3.50
C ASP A 200 17.59 14.71 4.09
N LYS A 201 18.29 13.61 4.37
CA LYS A 201 19.64 13.59 4.96
C LYS A 201 20.53 12.60 4.21
N LEU A 202 21.82 12.89 4.21
CA LEU A 202 22.87 11.98 3.76
C LEU A 202 23.71 11.58 4.96
N PHE A 203 24.00 10.29 5.08
CA PHE A 203 24.81 9.77 6.17
C PHE A 203 26.28 9.74 5.76
N VAL A 204 27.17 10.33 6.56
CA VAL A 204 28.61 10.29 6.29
C VAL A 204 29.20 9.09 7.03
N THR A 205 29.78 8.13 6.30
CA THR A 205 30.35 6.91 6.89
C THR A 205 31.80 6.70 6.51
N ASN A 206 32.58 6.21 7.46
CA ASN A 206 33.96 5.81 7.25
C ASN A 206 34.03 4.43 6.59
N ARG A 207 35.21 4.07 6.06
CA ARG A 207 35.45 2.73 5.50
C ARG A 207 35.48 1.63 6.56
N GLU A 208 35.63 2.02 7.82
CA GLU A 208 35.63 1.15 9.00
C GLU A 208 34.25 1.05 9.62
#